data_AF-E3S0R0-F1
#
_entry.id   AF-E3S0R0-F1
#
_cell.length_a   1.000
_cell.length_b   1.000
_cell.length_c   1.000
_cell.angle_alpha   90.00
_cell.angle_beta   90.00
_cell.angle_gamma   90.00
#
_symmetry.space_group_name_H-M   'P 1'
#
loop_
_entity.id
_entity.type
_entity.pdbx_description
1 polymer ?
#
loop_
_entity_poly.entity_id
_entity_poly.type
_entity_poly.pdbx_seq_one_letter_code
_entity_poly.pdbx_strand_id
1 'polypeptide(L)'
;MTVQEYRSRLDNYKELAVEHSGDRSEGKLQDARVKDPLAATLFLSLYKLRRDNALAADYLFLAACVERKDISLDLLKAASPQAREDAIRVLDKYALVTRRPAESALDVHRLVHQALLKRLQAQGWLQEWTQRTIAQLLQVFPDDDHSNRSKWRRLLPLAQCALSQSLADNDDEERLQLALSR
;
A
#
# COMPACT_ATOMS: atom_id res chain seq x y z
N MET A 1 -14.31 -16.63 -23.82
CA MET A 1 -13.44 -15.44 -23.73
C MET A 1 -12.09 -15.83 -24.29
N THR A 2 -11.77 -15.34 -25.48
CA THR A 2 -10.52 -15.67 -26.18
C THR A 2 -9.42 -14.66 -25.83
N VAL A 3 -8.16 -15.07 -25.96
CA VAL A 3 -6.99 -14.19 -25.72
C VAL A 3 -7.06 -12.92 -26.59
N GLN A 4 -7.71 -13.00 -27.74
CA GLN A 4 -7.92 -11.88 -28.67
C GLN A 4 -8.90 -10.85 -28.10
N GLU A 5 -10.02 -11.29 -27.53
CA GLU A 5 -11.01 -10.41 -26.89
C GLU A 5 -10.43 -9.70 -25.66
N TYR A 6 -9.56 -10.37 -24.90
CA TYR A 6 -8.86 -9.75 -23.78
C TYR A 6 -7.87 -8.66 -24.24
N ARG A 7 -7.15 -8.90 -25.35
CA ARG A 7 -6.22 -7.93 -25.93
C ARG A 7 -6.94 -6.70 -26.48
N SER A 8 -8.03 -6.88 -27.23
CA SER A 8 -8.84 -5.77 -27.75
C SER A 8 -9.42 -4.90 -26.64
N ARG A 9 -9.82 -5.50 -25.50
CA ARG A 9 -10.25 -4.73 -24.32
C ARG A 9 -9.11 -3.95 -23.70
N LEU A 10 -7.92 -4.54 -23.61
CA LEU A 10 -6.74 -3.89 -23.04
C LEU A 10 -6.26 -2.69 -23.88
N ASP A 11 -6.38 -2.79 -25.21
CA ASP A 11 -6.01 -1.69 -26.12
C ASP A 11 -7.05 -0.55 -26.09
N ASN A 12 -8.34 -0.87 -25.93
CA ASN A 12 -9.40 0.14 -25.76
C ASN A 12 -9.22 0.97 -24.46
N TYR A 13 -8.73 0.35 -23.38
CA TYR A 13 -8.34 1.09 -22.17
C TYR A 13 -7.13 2.01 -22.36
N LYS A 14 -6.26 1.74 -23.33
CA LYS A 14 -5.11 2.61 -23.64
C LYS A 14 -5.53 3.82 -24.46
N GLU A 15 -6.44 3.67 -25.41
CA GLU A 15 -6.99 4.80 -26.18
C GLU A 15 -7.76 5.77 -25.28
N LEU A 16 -8.59 5.25 -24.37
CA LEU A 16 -9.30 6.07 -23.37
C LEU A 16 -8.37 6.84 -22.41
N ALA A 17 -7.14 6.35 -22.20
CA ALA A 17 -6.14 7.03 -21.36
C ALA A 17 -5.35 8.11 -22.11
N VAL A 18 -5.37 8.10 -23.46
CA VAL A 18 -4.66 9.07 -24.30
C VAL A 18 -5.53 10.29 -24.61
N GLU A 19 -6.87 10.17 -24.57
CA GLU A 19 -7.79 11.27 -24.90
C GLU A 19 -8.01 12.33 -23.78
N HIS A 20 -7.20 12.35 -22.71
CA HIS A 20 -7.34 13.35 -21.63
C HIS A 20 -6.08 14.13 -21.24
N SER A 21 -5.02 14.10 -22.05
CA SER A 21 -3.87 14.98 -21.82
C SER A 21 -3.43 15.65 -23.12
N GLY A 22 -4.01 16.81 -23.39
CA GLY A 22 -3.39 17.79 -24.27
C GLY A 22 -2.07 18.25 -23.66
N ASP A 23 -1.01 18.02 -24.42
CA ASP A 23 0.25 18.76 -24.47
C ASP A 23 0.99 19.05 -23.14
N ARG A 24 2.05 18.25 -22.86
CA ARG A 24 3.43 18.77 -22.73
C ARG A 24 4.40 17.70 -22.21
N SER A 25 5.52 17.61 -22.92
CA SER A 25 6.80 16.94 -22.59
C SER A 25 6.90 15.45 -22.94
N GLU A 26 7.41 15.21 -24.15
CA GLU A 26 8.03 13.96 -24.57
C GLU A 26 9.24 13.66 -23.68
N GLY A 27 9.02 12.86 -22.65
CA GLY A 27 10.08 12.43 -21.75
C GLY A 27 9.67 11.18 -20.98
N LYS A 28 10.08 10.02 -21.49
CA LYS A 28 10.21 8.76 -20.74
C LYS A 28 8.94 7.90 -20.55
N LEU A 29 8.22 7.62 -21.64
CA LEU A 29 7.24 6.52 -21.70
C LEU A 29 7.73 5.31 -22.52
N GLN A 30 9.03 4.98 -22.43
CA GLN A 30 9.61 3.84 -23.19
C GLN A 30 10.22 2.71 -22.35
N ASP A 31 9.90 2.61 -21.04
CA ASP A 31 10.53 1.56 -20.20
C ASP A 31 9.55 0.62 -19.45
N ALA A 32 8.25 0.73 -19.72
CA ALA A 32 7.21 -0.03 -18.99
C ALA A 32 6.61 -1.21 -19.77
N ARG A 33 7.17 -1.60 -20.94
CA ARG A 33 6.67 -2.77 -21.67
C ARG A 33 7.39 -4.02 -21.17
N VAL A 34 6.78 -4.62 -20.13
CA VAL A 34 7.13 -5.88 -19.45
C VAL A 34 8.37 -5.79 -18.54
N LYS A 35 8.19 -5.37 -17.28
CA LYS A 35 9.25 -5.54 -16.26
C LYS A 35 8.87 -6.35 -15.03
N ASP A 36 7.58 -6.55 -14.74
CA ASP A 36 7.16 -7.45 -13.68
C ASP A 36 5.71 -7.94 -13.88
N PRO A 37 5.50 -9.16 -14.44
CA PRO A 37 4.18 -9.77 -14.56
C PRO A 37 3.45 -9.90 -13.21
N LEU A 38 4.18 -10.03 -12.09
CA LEU A 38 3.61 -10.09 -10.76
C LEU A 38 3.10 -8.72 -10.33
N ALA A 39 3.83 -7.64 -10.61
CA ALA A 39 3.36 -6.28 -10.36
C ALA A 39 2.10 -5.95 -11.17
N ALA A 40 2.04 -6.39 -12.44
CA ALA A 40 0.85 -6.21 -13.27
C ALA A 40 -0.36 -7.01 -12.73
N THR A 41 -0.14 -8.25 -12.31
CA THR A 41 -1.18 -9.10 -11.72
C THR A 41 -1.66 -8.52 -10.39
N LEU A 42 -0.74 -8.09 -9.53
CA LEU A 42 -1.07 -7.42 -8.27
C LEU A 42 -1.83 -6.11 -8.52
N PHE A 43 -1.44 -5.33 -9.52
CA PHE A 43 -2.15 -4.10 -9.87
C PHE A 43 -3.62 -4.37 -10.21
N LEU A 44 -3.88 -5.40 -11.02
CA LEU A 44 -5.23 -5.84 -11.37
C LEU A 44 -5.99 -6.37 -10.15
N SER A 45 -5.35 -7.16 -9.30
CA SER A 45 -5.94 -7.65 -8.05
C SER A 45 -6.31 -6.50 -7.11
N LEU A 46 -5.44 -5.50 -6.95
CA LEU A 46 -5.69 -4.30 -6.14
C LEU A 46 -6.82 -3.44 -6.72
N TYR A 47 -6.90 -3.34 -8.05
CA TYR A 47 -7.98 -2.60 -8.70
C TYR A 47 -9.35 -3.24 -8.45
N LYS A 48 -9.43 -4.58 -8.56
CA LYS A 48 -10.64 -5.33 -8.20
C LYS A 48 -10.94 -5.24 -6.71
N LEU A 49 -9.93 -5.44 -5.87
CA LEU A 49 -10.03 -5.33 -4.42
C LEU A 49 -10.64 -4.00 -3.99
N ARG A 50 -10.14 -2.87 -4.52
CA ARG A 50 -10.64 -1.54 -4.16
C ARG A 50 -12.09 -1.32 -4.59
N ARG A 51 -12.54 -1.95 -5.69
CA ARG A 51 -13.95 -1.95 -6.11
C ARG A 51 -14.83 -2.81 -5.22
N ASP A 52 -14.34 -3.98 -4.83
CA ASP A 52 -15.08 -4.94 -4.01
C ASP A 52 -15.17 -4.49 -2.55
N ASN A 53 -14.07 -3.98 -2.00
CA ASN A 53 -13.94 -3.56 -0.61
C ASN A 53 -12.83 -2.50 -0.47
N ALA A 54 -13.23 -1.23 -0.41
CA ALA A 54 -12.31 -0.11 -0.26
C ALA A 54 -11.49 -0.19 1.04
N LEU A 55 -12.11 -0.63 2.15
CA LEU A 55 -11.45 -0.75 3.45
C LEU A 55 -10.31 -1.78 3.42
N ALA A 56 -10.48 -2.88 2.70
CA ALA A 56 -9.43 -3.87 2.50
C ALA A 56 -8.23 -3.28 1.72
N ALA A 57 -8.49 -2.47 0.69
CA ALA A 57 -7.42 -1.78 -0.04
C ALA A 57 -6.67 -0.78 0.87
N ASP A 58 -7.40 -0.04 1.70
CA ASP A 58 -6.81 0.89 2.66
C ASP A 58 -5.89 0.19 3.66
N TYR A 59 -6.25 -1.01 4.12
CA TYR A 59 -5.37 -1.83 4.98
C TYR A 59 -4.07 -2.23 4.29
N LEU A 60 -4.08 -2.51 2.99
CA LEU A 60 -2.85 -2.81 2.25
C LEU A 60 -1.97 -1.58 2.08
N PHE A 61 -2.56 -0.41 1.84
CA PHE A 61 -1.79 0.83 1.75
C PHE A 61 -1.15 1.21 3.08
N LEU A 62 -1.90 1.07 4.18
CA LEU A 62 -1.36 1.21 5.53
C LEU A 62 -0.23 0.20 5.79
N ALA A 63 -0.45 -1.08 5.45
CA ALA A 63 0.55 -2.13 5.63
C ALA A 63 1.83 -1.92 4.81
N ALA A 64 1.76 -1.20 3.68
CA ALA A 64 2.93 -0.83 2.90
C ALA A 64 3.84 0.16 3.62
N CYS A 65 3.28 0.99 4.51
CA CYS A 65 4.02 2.02 5.25
C CYS A 65 4.70 1.52 6.54
N VAL A 66 4.53 0.25 6.91
CA VAL A 66 5.10 -0.35 8.14
C VAL A 66 5.87 -1.63 7.82
N GLU A 67 6.48 -2.23 8.86
CA GLU A 67 7.11 -3.55 8.75
C GLU A 67 6.07 -4.57 8.24
N ARG A 68 6.46 -5.38 7.27
CA ARG A 68 5.56 -6.29 6.55
C ARG A 68 5.02 -7.43 7.40
N LYS A 69 5.53 -7.62 8.62
CA LYS A 69 5.18 -8.71 9.52
C LYS A 69 4.62 -8.18 10.82
N ASP A 70 3.80 -9.01 11.47
CA ASP A 70 3.23 -8.76 12.79
C ASP A 70 2.41 -7.46 12.86
N ILE A 71 1.68 -7.16 11.78
CA ILE A 71 0.82 -5.98 11.71
C ILE A 71 -0.40 -6.24 12.60
N SER A 72 -0.44 -5.57 13.75
CA SER A 72 -1.50 -5.72 14.73
C SER A 72 -2.88 -5.38 14.15
N LEU A 73 -3.90 -6.20 14.44
CA LEU A 73 -5.28 -5.92 14.04
C LEU A 73 -5.86 -4.66 14.71
N ASP A 74 -5.27 -4.23 15.84
CA ASP A 74 -5.66 -2.99 16.52
C ASP A 74 -5.28 -1.75 15.70
N LEU A 75 -4.26 -1.87 14.85
CA LEU A 75 -3.89 -0.83 13.90
C LEU A 75 -4.92 -0.67 12.77
N LEU A 76 -5.67 -1.73 12.46
CA LEU A 76 -6.63 -1.75 11.35
C LEU A 76 -7.99 -1.20 11.79
N LYS A 77 -8.17 0.12 11.76
CA LYS A 77 -9.43 0.75 12.17
C LYS A 77 -10.58 0.42 11.21
N ALA A 78 -11.78 0.30 11.77
CA ALA A 78 -13.02 0.14 11.02
C ALA A 78 -14.19 0.75 11.78
N ALA A 79 -15.31 0.97 11.09
CA ALA A 79 -16.55 1.42 11.72
C ALA A 79 -17.14 0.39 12.70
N SER A 80 -16.83 -0.90 12.52
CA SER A 80 -17.24 -1.97 13.43
C SER A 80 -16.26 -3.15 13.39
N PRO A 81 -16.23 -4.00 14.43
CA PRO A 81 -15.42 -5.23 14.43
C PRO A 81 -15.76 -6.16 13.26
N GLN A 82 -17.04 -6.23 12.89
CA GLN A 82 -17.51 -7.01 11.75
C GLN A 82 -16.96 -6.47 10.42
N ALA A 83 -16.98 -5.16 10.21
CA ALA A 83 -16.45 -4.54 9.00
C ALA A 83 -14.93 -4.78 8.85
N ARG A 84 -14.18 -4.74 9.97
CA ARG A 84 -12.76 -5.09 9.99
C ARG A 84 -12.54 -6.54 9.57
N GLU A 85 -13.29 -7.46 10.16
CA GLU A 85 -13.17 -8.89 9.85
C GLU A 85 -13.58 -9.20 8.41
N ASP A 86 -14.62 -8.53 7.87
CA ASP A 86 -15.02 -8.65 6.47
C ASP A 86 -13.90 -8.19 5.53
N ALA A 87 -13.27 -7.05 5.80
CA ALA A 87 -12.13 -6.56 5.02
C ALA A 87 -10.94 -7.54 5.08
N ILE A 88 -10.62 -8.09 6.26
CA ILE A 88 -9.55 -9.09 6.43
C ILE A 88 -9.87 -10.38 5.65
N ARG A 89 -11.12 -10.86 5.69
CA ARG A 89 -11.55 -12.02 4.89
C ARG A 89 -11.40 -11.78 3.40
N VAL A 90 -11.68 -10.57 2.92
CA VAL A 90 -11.44 -10.22 1.52
C VAL A 90 -9.95 -10.25 1.20
N LEU A 91 -9.07 -9.70 2.05
CA LEU A 91 -7.63 -9.75 1.83
C LEU A 91 -7.08 -11.18 1.76
N ASP A 92 -7.60 -12.06 2.62
CA ASP A 92 -7.27 -13.49 2.66
C ASP A 92 -7.73 -14.21 1.37
N LYS A 93 -8.94 -13.91 0.90
CA LYS A 93 -9.48 -14.44 -0.38
C LYS A 93 -8.61 -14.07 -1.58
N TYR A 94 -8.00 -12.89 -1.57
CA TYR A 94 -7.07 -12.44 -2.61
C TYR A 94 -5.63 -12.95 -2.41
N ALA A 95 -5.36 -13.69 -1.33
CA ALA A 95 -4.03 -14.19 -0.94
C ALA A 95 -2.95 -13.09 -0.86
N LEU A 96 -3.35 -11.89 -0.47
CA LEU A 96 -2.45 -10.73 -0.36
C LEU A 96 -1.78 -10.63 1.01
N VAL A 97 -2.40 -11.24 2.01
CA VAL A 97 -1.94 -11.29 3.40
C VAL A 97 -2.00 -12.72 3.93
N THR A 98 -1.24 -12.98 4.99
CA THR A 98 -1.34 -14.18 5.79
C THR A 98 -1.85 -13.81 7.18
N ARG A 99 -2.94 -14.44 7.63
CA ARG A 99 -3.50 -14.21 8.97
C ARG A 99 -2.66 -14.92 10.03
N ARG A 100 -2.51 -14.29 11.20
CA ARG A 100 -1.87 -14.85 12.40
C ARG A 100 -2.85 -14.78 13.57
N PRO A 101 -3.79 -15.75 13.69
CA PRO A 101 -4.90 -15.65 14.63
C PRO A 101 -4.45 -15.63 16.10
N ALA A 102 -3.43 -16.43 16.46
CA ALA A 102 -2.93 -16.50 17.84
C ALA A 102 -2.30 -15.17 18.28
N GLU A 103 -1.69 -14.44 17.36
CA GLU A 103 -1.03 -13.17 17.59
C GLU A 103 -1.96 -11.97 17.39
N SER A 104 -3.17 -12.17 16.85
CA SER A 104 -4.05 -11.07 16.41
C SER A 104 -3.32 -10.11 15.47
N ALA A 105 -2.68 -10.67 14.44
CA ALA A 105 -1.85 -9.92 13.50
C ALA A 105 -1.98 -10.43 12.04
N LEU A 106 -1.46 -9.64 11.10
CA LEU A 106 -1.31 -9.98 9.68
C LEU A 106 0.15 -9.87 9.24
N ASP A 107 0.54 -10.72 8.30
CA ASP A 107 1.76 -10.57 7.52
C ASP A 107 1.42 -10.25 6.06
N VAL A 108 2.17 -9.35 5.44
CA VAL A 108 2.12 -9.11 3.99
C VAL A 108 3.28 -9.83 3.32
N HIS A 109 2.99 -10.52 2.22
CA HIS A 109 4.04 -11.16 1.43
C HIS A 109 5.04 -10.13 0.90
N ARG A 110 6.34 -10.45 0.94
CA ARG A 110 7.43 -9.52 0.58
C ARG A 110 7.23 -8.85 -0.78
N LEU A 111 6.84 -9.62 -1.80
CA LEU A 111 6.62 -9.09 -3.15
C LEU A 111 5.40 -8.16 -3.23
N VAL A 112 4.33 -8.51 -2.49
CA VAL A 112 3.12 -7.67 -2.40
C VAL A 112 3.47 -6.34 -1.73
N HIS A 113 4.20 -6.38 -0.61
CA HIS A 113 4.66 -5.19 0.12
C HIS A 113 5.52 -4.27 -0.76
N GLN A 114 6.52 -4.83 -1.46
CA GLN A 114 7.38 -4.05 -2.36
C GLN A 114 6.62 -3.43 -3.53
N ALA A 115 5.69 -4.15 -4.13
CA ALA A 115 4.92 -3.64 -5.25
C ALA A 115 3.87 -2.62 -4.82
N LEU A 116 3.33 -2.72 -3.60
CA LEU A 116 2.48 -1.68 -2.99
C LEU A 116 3.28 -0.40 -2.75
N LEU A 117 4.49 -0.50 -2.18
CA LEU A 117 5.37 0.65 -1.96
C LEU A 117 5.69 1.40 -3.26
N LYS A 118 6.16 0.68 -4.28
CA LYS A 118 6.44 1.26 -5.60
C LYS A 118 5.22 1.95 -6.20
N ARG A 119 4.03 1.39 -5.98
CA ARG A 119 2.79 1.97 -6.46
C ARG A 119 2.43 3.26 -5.72
N LEU A 120 2.52 3.28 -4.39
CA LEU A 120 2.25 4.48 -3.60
C LEU A 120 3.19 5.62 -3.97
N GLN A 121 4.47 5.32 -4.20
CA GLN A 121 5.46 6.28 -4.71
C GLN A 121 5.08 6.80 -6.09
N ALA A 122 4.76 5.91 -7.05
CA ALA A 122 4.38 6.31 -8.40
C ALA A 122 3.09 7.14 -8.46
N GLN A 123 2.22 7.03 -7.45
CA GLN A 123 0.98 7.81 -7.34
C GLN A 123 1.14 9.09 -6.51
N GLY A 124 2.30 9.32 -5.89
CA GLY A 124 2.52 10.45 -4.97
C GLY A 124 1.72 10.33 -3.66
N TRP A 125 1.29 9.13 -3.29
CA TRP A 125 0.46 8.89 -2.09
C TRP A 125 1.25 8.33 -0.91
N LEU A 126 2.55 8.06 -1.08
CA LEU A 126 3.36 7.44 -0.02
C LEU A 126 3.37 8.30 1.25
N GLN A 127 3.63 9.61 1.12
CA GLN A 127 3.64 10.53 2.25
C GLN A 127 2.32 10.54 3.03
N GLU A 128 1.20 10.70 2.31
CA GLU A 128 -0.15 10.76 2.87
C GLU A 128 -0.49 9.49 3.65
N TRP A 129 -0.21 8.31 3.07
CA TRP A 129 -0.43 7.04 3.75
C TRP A 129 0.51 6.81 4.92
N THR A 130 1.75 7.27 4.82
CA THR A 130 2.71 7.18 5.92
C THR A 130 2.26 8.02 7.11
N GLN A 131 1.85 9.28 6.89
CA GLN A 131 1.30 10.15 7.92
C GLN A 131 0.03 9.57 8.56
N ARG A 132 -0.90 9.06 7.74
CA ARG A 132 -2.09 8.35 8.24
C ARG A 132 -1.72 7.17 9.12
N THR A 133 -0.73 6.39 8.72
CA THR A 133 -0.28 5.21 9.46
C THR A 133 0.34 5.59 10.80
N ILE A 134 1.18 6.64 10.83
CA ILE A 134 1.75 7.19 12.06
C ILE A 134 0.63 7.67 13.00
N ALA A 135 -0.36 8.41 12.50
CA ALA A 135 -1.48 8.88 13.30
C ALA A 135 -2.31 7.72 13.89
N GLN A 136 -2.43 6.60 13.18
CA GLN A 136 -3.10 5.42 13.71
C GLN A 136 -2.24 4.70 14.75
N LEU A 137 -0.93 4.57 14.52
CA LEU A 137 0.01 3.99 15.49
C LEU A 137 -0.01 4.76 16.81
N LEU A 138 -0.02 6.09 16.78
CA LEU A 138 -0.09 6.93 17.99
C LEU A 138 -1.36 6.71 18.81
N GLN A 139 -2.48 6.36 18.17
CA GLN A 139 -3.74 6.10 18.88
C GLN A 139 -3.80 4.69 19.50
N VAL A 140 -3.00 3.76 19.00
CA VAL A 140 -2.94 2.37 19.48
C VAL A 140 -1.74 2.16 20.41
N PHE A 141 -0.80 3.12 20.41
CA PHE A 141 0.39 3.05 21.22
C PHE A 141 0.01 3.03 22.70
N PRO A 142 0.43 2.00 23.44
CA PRO A 142 0.09 1.88 24.84
C PRO A 142 0.87 2.86 25.71
N ASP A 143 0.28 3.22 26.83
CA ASP A 143 0.90 3.98 27.92
C ASP A 143 2.16 3.25 28.46
N ASP A 144 3.05 3.98 29.15
CA ASP A 144 4.33 3.48 29.67
C ASP A 144 4.22 2.52 30.87
N ASP A 145 3.03 1.97 31.12
CA ASP A 145 2.86 0.91 32.11
C ASP A 145 3.60 -0.37 31.66
N HIS A 146 4.35 -0.95 32.59
CA HIS A 146 5.06 -2.21 32.41
C HIS A 146 4.14 -3.37 31.97
N SER A 147 2.84 -3.33 32.28
CA SER A 147 1.86 -4.30 31.77
C SER A 147 1.77 -4.31 30.22
N ASN A 148 2.10 -3.20 29.56
CA ASN A 148 2.02 -3.02 28.11
C ASN A 148 3.27 -3.46 27.34
N ARG A 149 4.31 -3.96 28.01
CA ARG A 149 5.61 -4.29 27.40
C ARG A 149 5.54 -5.22 26.19
N SER A 150 4.53 -6.09 26.13
CA SER A 150 4.29 -6.98 24.99
C SER A 150 3.72 -6.25 23.78
N LYS A 151 2.82 -5.27 23.98
CA LYS A 151 2.31 -4.41 22.91
C LYS A 151 3.39 -3.46 22.39
N TRP A 152 4.19 -2.86 23.29
CA TRP A 152 5.36 -2.05 22.93
C TRP A 152 6.31 -2.79 21.99
N ARG A 153 6.64 -4.05 22.30
CA ARG A 153 7.52 -4.87 21.46
C ARG A 153 7.00 -5.12 20.04
N ARG A 154 5.68 -5.13 19.84
CA ARG A 154 5.06 -5.34 18.52
C ARG A 154 4.91 -4.05 17.73
N LEU A 155 4.51 -2.96 18.39
CA LEU A 155 4.26 -1.68 17.71
C LEU A 155 5.53 -0.88 17.43
N LEU A 156 6.59 -1.05 18.23
CA LEU A 156 7.83 -0.27 18.07
C LEU A 156 8.50 -0.46 16.70
N PRO A 157 8.70 -1.69 16.18
CA PRO A 157 9.27 -1.87 14.85
C PRO A 157 8.42 -1.25 13.73
N LEU A 158 7.08 -1.32 13.87
CA LEU A 158 6.14 -0.72 12.92
C LEU A 158 6.29 0.81 12.89
N ALA A 159 6.37 1.44 14.06
CA ALA A 159 6.56 2.88 14.19
C ALA A 159 7.92 3.35 13.66
N GLN A 160 9.00 2.63 13.95
CA GLN A 160 10.32 2.94 13.41
C GLN A 160 10.32 2.89 11.88
N CYS A 161 9.72 1.85 11.29
CA CYS A 161 9.60 1.74 9.84
C CYS A 161 8.82 2.91 9.24
N ALA A 162 7.65 3.24 9.79
CA ALA A 162 6.83 4.35 9.29
C ALA A 162 7.55 5.71 9.38
N LEU A 163 8.28 5.95 10.48
CA LEU A 163 9.08 7.17 10.64
C LEU A 163 10.23 7.24 9.64
N SER A 164 10.97 6.14 9.41
CA SER A 164 12.03 6.11 8.40
C SER A 164 11.51 6.39 7.00
N GLN A 165 10.33 5.86 6.65
CA GLN A 165 9.68 6.13 5.36
C GLN A 165 9.28 7.60 5.21
N SER A 166 8.84 8.25 6.30
CA SER A 166 8.49 9.68 6.26
C SER A 166 9.70 10.59 6.04
N LEU A 167 10.87 10.20 6.55
CA LEU A 167 12.11 10.96 6.40
C LEU A 167 12.71 10.79 5.01
N ALA A 168 12.68 9.57 4.46
CA ALA A 168 13.22 9.28 3.13
C ALA A 168 12.50 10.05 2.01
N ASP A 169 11.20 10.26 2.14
CA ASP A 169 10.39 10.98 1.15
C ASP A 169 10.71 12.50 1.15
N ASN A 170 10.89 13.10 2.34
CA ASN A 170 11.30 14.50 2.47
C ASN A 170 12.70 14.74 1.88
N ASP A 171 13.65 13.82 2.13
CA ASP A 171 15.00 13.89 1.58
C ASP A 171 15.00 13.85 0.04
N ASP A 172 14.14 13.03 -0.56
CA ASP A 172 14.03 12.92 -2.02
C ASP A 172 13.37 14.17 -2.62
N GLU A 173 12.38 14.77 -1.95
CA GLU A 173 11.77 16.04 -2.36
C GLU A 173 12.75 17.22 -2.24
N GLU A 174 13.52 17.32 -1.14
CA GLU A 174 14.58 18.32 -0.98
C GLU A 174 15.69 18.17 -2.04
N ARG A 175 16.09 16.94 -2.37
CA ARG A 175 17.04 16.67 -3.46
C ARG A 175 16.50 17.08 -4.82
N LEU A 176 15.22 16.84 -5.10
CA LEU A 176 14.57 17.25 -6.35
C LEU A 176 14.45 18.77 -6.45
N GLN A 177 14.13 19.47 -5.35
CA GLN A 177 14.08 20.93 -5.33
C GLN A 177 15.46 21.56 -5.57
N LEU A 178 16.52 21.02 -4.97
CA LEU A 178 17.90 21.45 -5.21
C LEU A 178 18.37 21.19 -6.66
N ALA A 179 17.88 20.12 -7.28
CA ALA A 179 18.19 19.81 -8.68
C ALA A 179 17.45 20.73 -9.67
N LEU A 180 16.30 21.27 -9.29
CA LEU A 180 15.48 22.18 -10.09
C LEU A 180 15.82 23.67 -9.90
N SER A 181 16.64 24.02 -8.89
CA SER A 181 17.07 25.38 -8.60
C SER A 181 18.42 25.77 -9.26
N ARG A 182 18.85 25.05 -10.29
CA ARG A 182 20.07 25.31 -11.08
C ARG A 182 19.73 25.64 -12.52
#